data_AF-A0A9E4D096-F1
#
_entry.id   AF-A0A9E4D096-F1
#
_cell.length_a   1.000
_cell.length_b   1.000
_cell.length_c   1.000
_cell.angle_alpha   90.00
_cell.angle_beta   90.00
_cell.angle_gamma   90.00
#
_symmetry.space_group_name_H-M   'P 1'
#
loop_
_entity.id
_entity.type
_entity.pdbx_description
1 polymer ?
#
loop_
_entity_poly.entity_id
_entity_poly.type
_entity_poly.pdbx_seq_one_letter_code
_entity_poly.pdbx_strand_id
1 'polypeptide(L)'
;MNIDFDSRMRRFAWPLVGWTVFVWISRIRNVLNADGIDTTGKFLRLVVVAVFLGFAALVGAWIVRGTPRWALAAGSLWSVGFWLVRGIGILADPNHDAGFKAIHTALMLATFAVV
;
A
#
# COMPACT_ATOMS: atom_id res chain seq x y z
N MET A 1 29.96 -11.61 3.57
CA MET A 1 29.22 -10.62 4.38
C MET A 1 27.84 -11.20 4.67
N ASN A 2 27.70 -11.90 5.80
CA ASN A 2 26.43 -12.47 6.22
C ASN A 2 25.62 -11.32 6.81
N ILE A 3 24.58 -10.87 6.11
CA ILE A 3 23.77 -9.75 6.59
C ILE A 3 22.84 -10.32 7.64
N ASP A 4 23.29 -10.28 8.89
CA ASP A 4 22.48 -10.65 10.04
C ASP A 4 21.39 -9.57 10.20
N PHE A 5 20.17 -9.91 9.81
CA PHE A 5 19.04 -9.02 9.94
C PHE A 5 18.53 -9.09 11.37
N ASP A 6 18.72 -7.99 12.12
CA ASP A 6 18.17 -7.82 13.47
C ASP A 6 16.69 -8.26 13.46
N SER A 7 16.38 -9.20 14.35
CA SER A 7 15.03 -9.73 14.61
C SER A 7 13.93 -8.66 14.65
N ARG A 8 14.28 -7.43 15.05
CA ARG A 8 13.41 -6.24 14.98
C ARG A 8 12.91 -5.91 13.58
N MET A 9 13.78 -5.87 12.56
CA MET A 9 13.38 -5.52 11.18
C MET A 9 12.39 -6.53 10.61
N ARG A 10 12.61 -7.83 10.86
CA ARG A 10 11.67 -8.88 10.44
C ARG A 10 10.29 -8.73 11.12
N ARG A 11 10.28 -8.27 12.38
CA ARG A 11 9.05 -8.07 13.16
C ARG A 11 8.16 -6.95 12.61
N PHE A 12 8.75 -5.89 12.04
CA PHE A 12 7.99 -4.78 11.42
C PHE A 12 7.65 -5.01 9.95
N ALA A 13 8.49 -5.76 9.22
CA ALA A 13 8.30 -5.99 7.79
C ALA A 13 7.11 -6.92 7.48
N TRP A 14 6.82 -7.91 8.33
CA TRP A 14 5.64 -8.78 8.15
C TRP A 14 4.30 -8.06 8.28
N PRO A 15 4.07 -7.24 9.34
CA PRO A 15 2.90 -6.37 9.41
C PRO A 15 2.74 -5.47 8.19
N LEU A 16 3.83 -4.88 7.69
CA LEU A 16 3.81 -4.05 6.50
C LEU A 16 3.34 -4.82 5.25
N VAL A 17 3.91 -6.00 5.02
CA VAL A 17 3.52 -6.88 3.90
C VAL A 17 2.06 -7.29 4.02
N GLY A 18 1.65 -7.77 5.20
CA GLY A 18 0.27 -8.21 5.46
C GLY A 18 -0.75 -7.08 5.28
N TRP A 19 -0.45 -5.90 5.83
CA TRP A 19 -1.30 -4.71 5.71
C TRP A 19 -1.43 -4.26 4.25
N THR A 20 -0.31 -4.22 3.52
CA THR A 20 -0.30 -3.88 2.09
C THR A 20 -1.18 -4.85 1.31
N VAL A 21 -0.97 -6.16 1.47
CA VAL A 21 -1.78 -7.18 0.80
C VAL A 21 -3.27 -7.03 1.12
N PHE A 22 -3.62 -6.83 2.39
CA PHE A 22 -5.01 -6.65 2.82
C PHE A 22 -5.69 -5.45 2.14
N VAL A 23 -5.08 -4.27 2.21
CA VAL A 23 -5.63 -3.03 1.63
C VAL A 23 -5.82 -3.17 0.12
N TRP A 24 -4.81 -3.73 -0.57
CA TRP A 24 -4.80 -3.77 -2.03
C TRP A 24 -5.66 -4.90 -2.62
N ILE A 25 -5.84 -6.02 -1.92
CA ILE A 25 -6.82 -7.05 -2.32
C ILE A 25 -8.25 -6.51 -2.22
N SER A 26 -8.58 -5.80 -1.13
CA SER A 26 -9.90 -5.15 -1.01
C SER A 26 -10.13 -4.16 -2.17
N ARG A 27 -9.09 -3.43 -2.56
CA ARG A 27 -9.12 -2.50 -3.69
C ARG A 27 -9.44 -3.18 -5.03
N ILE A 28 -8.89 -4.38 -5.29
CA ILE A 28 -9.21 -5.14 -6.53
C ILE A 28 -10.71 -5.36 -6.62
N ARG A 29 -11.33 -5.88 -5.56
CA ARG A 29 -12.77 -6.15 -5.53
C ARG A 29 -13.57 -4.87 -5.78
N ASN A 30 -13.18 -3.77 -5.16
CA ASN A 30 -13.85 -2.47 -5.33
C ASN A 30 -13.72 -1.93 -6.76
N VAL A 31 -12.58 -2.11 -7.42
CA VAL A 31 -12.37 -1.65 -8.80
C VAL A 31 -13.16 -2.51 -9.80
N LEU A 32 -13.19 -3.82 -9.60
CA LEU A 32 -13.93 -4.74 -10.48
C LEU A 32 -15.44 -4.48 -10.41
N ASN A 33 -15.96 -4.27 -9.20
CA ASN A 33 -17.40 -4.03 -8.94
C ASN A 33 -17.81 -2.55 -9.10
N ALA A 34 -16.90 -1.66 -9.51
CA ALA A 34 -17.25 -0.26 -9.73
C ALA A 34 -17.99 -0.12 -11.07
N ASP A 35 -19.30 0.11 -10.99
CA ASP A 35 -20.14 0.45 -12.13
C ASP A 35 -19.89 1.92 -12.54
N GLY A 36 -19.94 2.20 -13.85
CA GLY A 36 -19.76 3.56 -14.39
C GLY A 36 -18.31 4.02 -14.60
N ILE A 37 -17.32 3.13 -14.43
CA ILE A 37 -15.90 3.44 -14.69
C ILE A 37 -15.48 2.76 -15.97
N ASP A 38 -14.94 3.54 -16.91
CA ASP A 38 -14.46 3.01 -18.18
C ASP A 38 -13.30 2.01 -17.99
N THR A 39 -13.06 1.20 -19.03
CA THR A 39 -12.05 0.15 -19.04
C THR A 39 -10.64 0.67 -18.74
N THR A 40 -10.29 1.85 -19.24
CA THR A 40 -9.00 2.53 -19.00
C THR A 40 -8.86 2.99 -17.55
N GLY A 41 -9.93 3.54 -16.98
CA GLY A 41 -10.02 3.94 -15.58
C GLY A 41 -9.90 2.75 -14.63
N LYS A 42 -10.46 1.59 -14.97
CA LYS A 42 -10.25 0.33 -14.24
C LYS A 42 -8.81 -0.17 -14.40
N PHE A 43 -8.27 -0.16 -15.62
CA PHE A 43 -6.92 -0.61 -15.93
C PHE A 43 -5.85 0.14 -15.13
N LEU A 44 -5.86 1.48 -15.14
CA LEU A 44 -4.89 2.29 -14.40
C LEU A 44 -4.92 1.99 -12.89
N ARG A 45 -6.10 1.75 -12.33
CA ARG A 45 -6.24 1.41 -10.90
C ARG A 45 -5.70 0.02 -10.59
N LEU A 46 -5.91 -0.95 -11.49
CA LEU A 46 -5.35 -2.30 -11.35
C LEU A 46 -3.82 -2.30 -11.51
N VAL A 47 -3.25 -1.44 -12.36
CA VAL A 47 -1.80 -1.25 -12.45
C VAL A 47 -1.23 -0.79 -11.11
N VAL A 48 -1.85 0.21 -10.47
CA VAL A 48 -1.43 0.67 -9.14
C VAL A 48 -1.48 -0.46 -8.12
N VAL A 49 -2.57 -1.23 -8.08
CA VAL A 49 -2.68 -2.42 -7.21
C VAL A 49 -1.52 -3.39 -7.47
N ALA A 50 -1.24 -3.71 -8.74
CA ALA A 50 -0.21 -4.65 -9.12
C ALA A 50 1.19 -4.19 -8.67
N VAL A 51 1.48 -2.88 -8.76
CA VAL A 51 2.74 -2.31 -8.24
C VAL A 51 2.87 -2.55 -6.74
N PHE A 52 1.84 -2.25 -5.95
CA PHE A 52 1.90 -2.43 -4.50
C PHE A 52 1.99 -3.90 -4.07
N LEU A 53 1.24 -4.79 -4.72
CA LEU A 53 1.35 -6.23 -4.45
C LEU A 53 2.71 -6.78 -4.90
N GLY A 54 3.26 -6.28 -6.01
CA GLY A 54 4.61 -6.58 -6.46
C GLY A 54 5.67 -6.17 -5.44
N PHE A 55 5.58 -4.95 -4.89
CA PHE A 55 6.45 -4.50 -3.81
C PHE A 55 6.30 -5.35 -2.54
N ALA A 56 5.07 -5.70 -2.15
CA ALA A 56 4.84 -6.56 -0.99
C ALA A 56 5.44 -7.96 -1.18
N ALA A 57 5.29 -8.53 -2.38
CA ALA A 57 5.86 -9.83 -2.73
C ALA A 57 7.39 -9.79 -2.76
N LEU A 58 7.98 -8.72 -3.30
CA LEU A 58 9.42 -8.48 -3.24
C LEU A 58 9.87 -8.38 -1.78
N VAL A 59 9.36 -7.43 -1.00
CA VAL A 59 9.73 -7.28 0.42
C VAL A 59 9.57 -8.61 1.17
N GLY A 60 8.48 -9.36 0.96
CA GLY A 60 8.26 -10.70 1.51
C GLY A 60 9.34 -11.72 1.12
N ALA A 61 9.66 -11.84 -0.18
CA ALA A 61 10.71 -12.74 -0.68
C ALA A 61 12.10 -12.37 -0.13
N TRP A 62 12.35 -11.07 0.03
CA TRP A 62 13.59 -10.57 0.59
C TRP A 62 13.64 -10.72 2.12
N ILE A 63 12.52 -10.72 2.86
CA ILE A 63 12.51 -11.04 4.31
C ILE A 63 13.00 -12.47 4.56
N VAL A 64 12.69 -13.39 3.64
CA VAL A 64 13.14 -14.79 3.70
C VAL A 64 14.62 -14.92 3.33
N ARG A 65 15.17 -14.02 2.51
CA ARG A 65 16.54 -14.08 1.97
C ARG A 65 17.52 -13.05 2.55
N GLY A 66 17.01 -12.11 3.35
CA GLY A 66 17.70 -10.93 3.86
C GLY A 66 17.39 -9.63 3.08
N THR A 67 16.62 -8.71 3.68
CA THR A 67 16.10 -7.48 3.03
C THR A 67 17.03 -6.27 3.11
N PRO A 68 17.63 -5.78 2.02
CA PRO A 68 18.50 -4.61 2.09
C PRO A 68 17.73 -3.36 2.56
N ARG A 69 18.36 -2.56 3.45
CA ARG A 69 17.73 -1.38 4.08
C ARG A 69 17.12 -0.39 3.09
N TRP A 70 17.74 -0.22 1.92
CA TRP A 70 17.24 0.68 0.87
C TRP A 70 15.90 0.25 0.28
N ALA A 71 15.61 -1.06 0.24
CA ALA A 71 14.35 -1.57 -0.32
C ALA A 71 13.16 -1.28 0.60
N LEU A 72 13.38 -1.38 1.93
CA LEU A 72 12.39 -0.95 2.92
C LEU A 72 12.16 0.55 2.82
N ALA A 73 13.23 1.36 2.76
CA ALA A 73 13.12 2.81 2.63
C ALA A 73 12.36 3.22 1.35
N ALA A 74 12.63 2.58 0.22
CA ALA A 74 11.92 2.82 -1.04
C ALA A 74 10.42 2.47 -0.95
N GLY A 75 10.10 1.31 -0.35
CA GLY A 75 8.71 0.90 -0.13
C GLY A 75 7.94 1.83 0.80
N SER A 76 8.58 2.28 1.89
CA SER A 76 8.01 3.26 2.81
C SER A 76 7.77 4.61 2.13
N LEU A 77 8.78 5.15 1.43
CA LEU A 77 8.67 6.43 0.72
C LEU A 77 7.58 6.41 -0.35
N TRP A 78 7.51 5.32 -1.12
CA TRP A 78 6.46 5.13 -2.12
C TRP A 78 5.07 5.07 -1.49
N SER A 79 4.91 4.32 -0.41
CA SER A 79 3.64 4.19 0.31
C SER A 79 3.16 5.51 0.88
N VAL A 80 4.08 6.29 1.48
CA VAL A 80 3.79 7.63 1.99
C VAL A 80 3.37 8.56 0.86
N GLY A 81 4.18 8.63 -0.21
CA GLY A 81 3.90 9.49 -1.37
C GLY A 81 2.55 9.18 -2.04
N PHE A 82 2.23 7.90 -2.21
CA PHE A 82 0.95 7.48 -2.76
C PHE A 82 -0.22 7.97 -1.90
N TRP A 83 -0.14 7.79 -0.58
CA TRP A 83 -1.20 8.21 0.33
C TRP A 83 -1.33 9.73 0.42
N LEU A 84 -0.24 10.49 0.30
CA LEU A 84 -0.33 11.94 0.20
C LEU A 84 -1.13 12.35 -1.04
N VAL A 85 -0.77 11.84 -2.22
CA VAL A 85 -1.49 12.20 -3.45
C VAL A 85 -2.94 11.72 -3.40
N ARG A 86 -3.17 10.44 -3.05
CA ARG A 86 -4.50 9.84 -3.11
C ARG A 86 -5.40 10.24 -1.95
N GLY A 87 -4.87 10.22 -0.73
CA GLY A 87 -5.60 10.57 0.48
C GLY A 87 -6.02 12.04 0.47
N ILE A 88 -5.11 12.95 0.09
CA ILE A 88 -5.46 14.37 -0.05
C ILE A 88 -6.51 14.55 -1.16
N GLY A 89 -6.36 13.88 -2.31
CA GLY A 89 -7.35 13.93 -3.39
C GLY A 89 -8.74 13.49 -2.93
N ILE A 90 -8.84 12.44 -2.11
CA ILE A 90 -10.11 11.96 -1.54
C ILE A 90 -10.70 12.98 -0.56
N LEU A 91 -9.86 13.60 0.28
CA LEU A 91 -10.31 14.61 1.24
C LEU A 91 -10.81 15.89 0.55
N ALA A 92 -10.10 16.29 -0.50
CA ALA A 92 -10.38 17.49 -1.29
C ALA A 92 -11.63 17.35 -2.18
N ASP A 93 -12.02 16.14 -2.57
CA ASP A 93 -13.22 15.92 -3.38
C ASP A 93 -14.50 16.11 -2.51
N PRO A 94 -15.36 17.10 -2.82
CA PRO A 94 -16.59 17.34 -2.06
C PRO A 94 -17.66 16.28 -2.29
N ASN A 95 -17.55 15.45 -3.35
CA ASN A 95 -18.55 14.44 -3.69
C ASN A 95 -18.42 13.15 -2.86
N HIS A 96 -17.35 13.01 -2.09
CA HIS A 96 -17.17 11.90 -1.16
C HIS A 96 -17.86 12.17 0.18
N ASP A 97 -18.63 11.20 0.65
CA ASP A 97 -19.27 11.30 1.97
C ASP A 97 -18.24 11.26 3.11
N ALA A 98 -18.67 11.70 4.30
CA ALA A 98 -17.80 11.80 5.47
C ALA A 98 -17.26 10.45 5.95
N GLY A 99 -18.05 9.37 5.84
CA GLY A 99 -17.64 8.02 6.22
C GLY A 99 -16.57 7.48 5.27
N PHE A 100 -16.73 7.69 3.96
CA PHE A 100 -15.72 7.36 2.96
C PHE A 100 -14.41 8.08 3.23
N LYS A 101 -14.45 9.40 3.50
CA LYS A 101 -13.28 10.20 3.86
C LYS A 101 -12.61 9.67 5.14
N ALA A 102 -13.39 9.41 6.19
CA ALA A 102 -12.88 8.93 7.47
C ALA A 102 -12.15 7.59 7.34
N ILE A 103 -12.70 6.62 6.60
CA ILE A 103 -12.05 5.32 6.37
C ILE A 103 -10.71 5.51 5.65
N HIS A 104 -10.68 6.35 4.61
CA HIS A 104 -9.45 6.56 3.84
C HIS A 104 -8.38 7.32 4.64
N THR A 105 -8.78 8.26 5.50
CA THR A 105 -7.87 8.90 6.45
C THR A 105 -7.32 7.90 7.46
N ALA A 106 -8.16 7.02 8.01
CA ALA A 106 -7.72 6.00 8.95
C ALA A 106 -6.72 5.03 8.28
N LEU A 107 -6.99 4.59 7.06
CA LEU A 107 -6.07 3.75 6.27
C LEU A 107 -4.73 4.45 6.00
N MET A 108 -4.77 5.75 5.66
CA MET A 108 -3.57 6.56 5.47
C MET A 108 -2.71 6.63 6.74
N LEU A 109 -3.32 6.98 7.87
CA LEU A 109 -2.61 7.09 9.15
C LEU A 109 -2.06 5.74 9.61
N ALA A 110 -2.82 4.67 9.44
CA ALA A 110 -2.36 3.31 9.73
C ALA A 110 -1.16 2.92 8.85
N THR A 111 -1.18 3.27 7.56
CA THR A 111 -0.01 3.04 6.72
C THR A 111 1.20 3.82 7.21
N PHE A 112 1.07 5.11 7.57
CA PHE A 112 2.18 5.91 8.09
C PHE A 112 2.77 5.37 9.39
N ALA A 113 1.95 4.75 10.24
CA ALA A 113 2.42 4.14 11.48
C ALA A 113 3.21 2.83 11.26
N VAL A 114 3.00 2.16 10.12
CA VAL A 114 3.55 0.82 9.83
C VAL A 114 4.79 0.87 8.93
N VAL A 115 4.90 1.90 8.07
CA VAL A 115 6.02 2.11 7.12
C VAL A 115 7.18 2.88 7.73
#